data_AF-A0A935WVW0-F1
#
_entry.id   AF-A0A935WVW0-F1
#
_cell.length_a   1.000
_cell.length_b   1.000
_cell.length_c   1.000
_cell.angle_alpha   90.00
_cell.angle_beta   90.00
_cell.angle_gamma   90.00
#
_symmetry.space_group_name_H-M   'P 1'
#
loop_
_entity.id
_entity.type
_entity.pdbx_description
1 polymer ?
#
loop_
_entity_poly.entity_id
_entity_poly.type
_entity_poly.pdbx_seq_one_letter_code
_entity_poly.pdbx_strand_id
1 'polypeptide(L)'
;MGCHHYEVLTVIIVVMLVMGVNRLPQIGDSLGRAIRNFKRGVQGENEIDVTPPKKRVESGARSAPAADRTRDETDDADRRD
;
A
#
# COMPACT_ATOMS: atom_id res chain seq x y z
N MET A 1 29.46 -14.95 -9.36
CA MET A 1 28.01 -15.08 -9.61
C MET A 1 27.29 -13.83 -9.08
N GLY A 2 27.44 -12.67 -9.72
CA GLY A 2 27.21 -11.40 -9.02
C GLY A 2 26.23 -10.39 -9.62
N CYS A 3 26.00 -10.34 -10.94
CA CYS A 3 25.39 -9.12 -11.52
C CYS A 3 24.29 -9.36 -12.56
N HIS A 4 23.66 -10.54 -12.61
CA HIS A 4 22.50 -10.74 -13.49
C HIS A 4 21.32 -9.81 -13.13
N HIS A 5 21.24 -9.40 -11.86
CA HIS A 5 20.22 -8.47 -11.36
C HIS A 5 20.28 -7.11 -12.05
N TYR A 6 21.47 -6.62 -12.43
CA TYR A 6 21.61 -5.32 -13.08
C TYR A 6 21.05 -5.33 -14.51
N GLU A 7 21.22 -6.43 -15.26
CA GLU A 7 20.66 -6.56 -16.61
C GLU A 7 19.13 -6.49 -16.58
N VAL A 8 18.50 -7.22 -15.64
CA VAL A 8 17.05 -7.17 -15.46
C VAL A 8 16.59 -5.78 -15.02
N LEU A 9 17.35 -5.11 -14.14
CA LEU A 9 17.06 -3.75 -13.70
C LEU A 9 17.11 -2.75 -14.87
N THR A 10 18.11 -2.84 -15.73
CA THR A 10 18.26 -1.97 -16.91
C THR A 10 17.08 -2.12 -17.86
N VAL A 11 16.63 -3.36 -18.14
CA VAL A 11 15.46 -3.60 -19.01
C VAL A 11 14.19 -3.00 -18.42
N ILE A 12 13.96 -3.16 -17.11
CA ILE A 12 12.80 -2.56 -16.44
C ILE A 12 12.80 -1.04 -16.62
N ILE A 13 13.93 -0.38 -16.41
CA ILE A 13 14.06 1.07 -16.56
C ILE A 13 13.72 1.51 -17.99
N VAL A 14 14.24 0.82 -19.01
CA VAL A 14 13.93 1.13 -20.42
C VAL A 14 12.44 0.99 -20.70
N VAL A 15 11.80 -0.06 -20.21
CA VAL A 15 10.35 -0.24 -20.36
C VAL A 15 9.58 0.88 -19.64
N MET A 16 10.03 1.33 -18.46
CA MET A 16 9.43 2.48 -17.77
C MET A 16 9.55 3.79 -18.57
N LEU A 17 10.64 3.98 -19.33
CA LEU A 17 10.82 5.16 -20.17
C LEU A 17 9.88 5.14 -21.39
N VAL A 18 9.70 3.97 -22.02
CA VAL A 18 8.81 3.81 -23.17
C VAL A 18 7.33 3.85 -22.75
N MET A 19 6.97 3.14 -21.68
CA MET A 19 5.60 3.09 -21.17
C MET A 19 5.24 4.31 -20.31
N GLY A 20 6.22 5.00 -19.76
CA GLY A 20 6.04 6.07 -18.77
C GLY A 20 5.78 5.54 -17.36
N VAL A 21 6.34 6.19 -16.35
CA VAL A 21 6.19 5.82 -14.93
C VAL A 21 4.75 5.81 -14.43
N ASN A 22 3.87 6.58 -15.07
CA ASN A 22 2.45 6.68 -14.71
C ASN A 22 1.62 5.46 -15.18
N ARG A 23 2.10 4.65 -16.11
CA ARG A 23 1.36 3.49 -16.64
C ARG A 23 1.60 2.20 -15.87
N LEU A 24 2.77 2.04 -15.27
CA LEU A 24 3.13 0.88 -14.44
C LEU A 24 2.18 0.62 -13.25
N PRO A 25 1.85 1.62 -12.40
CA PRO A 25 0.93 1.39 -11.28
C PRO A 25 -0.48 1.04 -11.77
N GLN A 26 -0.94 1.69 -12.84
CA GLN A 26 -2.27 1.45 -13.41
C GLN A 26 -2.44 0.01 -13.91
N ILE A 27 -1.42 -0.53 -14.58
CA ILE A 27 -1.41 -1.92 -15.06
C ILE A 27 -1.20 -2.89 -13.89
N GLY A 28 -0.29 -2.57 -12.97
CA GLY A 28 0.00 -3.37 -11.77
C GLY A 28 -1.21 -3.56 -10.85
N ASP A 29 -2.06 -2.55 -10.68
CA ASP A 29 -3.28 -2.65 -9.88
C ASP A 29 -4.31 -3.63 -10.46
N SER A 30 -4.42 -3.70 -11.78
CA SER A 30 -5.33 -4.63 -12.46
C SER A 30 -4.79 -6.06 -12.41
N LEU A 31 -3.50 -6.23 -12.71
CA LEU A 31 -2.82 -7.52 -12.68
C LEU A 31 -2.72 -8.07 -11.26
N GLY A 32 -2.42 -7.23 -10.27
CA GLY A 32 -2.36 -7.61 -8.86
C GLY A 32 -3.70 -8.08 -8.31
N ARG A 33 -4.81 -7.43 -8.71
CA ARG A 33 -6.16 -7.90 -8.39
C ARG A 33 -6.48 -9.24 -9.06
N ALA A 34 -6.12 -9.41 -10.33
CA ALA A 34 -6.31 -10.66 -11.05
C ALA A 34 -5.51 -11.81 -10.41
N ILE A 35 -4.23 -11.58 -10.10
CA ILE A 35 -3.36 -12.57 -9.43
C ILE A 35 -3.90 -12.90 -8.03
N ARG A 36 -4.38 -11.91 -7.26
CA ARG A 36 -4.95 -12.16 -5.93
C ARG A 36 -6.21 -13.03 -6.00
N ASN A 37 -7.08 -12.77 -6.96
CA ASN A 37 -8.28 -13.58 -7.16
C ASN A 37 -7.94 -14.96 -7.72
N PHE A 38 -6.96 -15.06 -8.63
CA PHE A 38 -6.44 -16.32 -9.14
C PHE A 38 -5.84 -17.17 -8.02
N LYS A 39 -4.99 -16.58 -7.16
CA LYS A 39 -4.42 -17.24 -5.98
C LYS A 39 -5.50 -17.69 -5.01
N ARG A 40 -6.54 -16.90 -4.76
CA ARG A 40 -7.68 -17.30 -3.90
C ARG A 40 -8.50 -18.43 -4.52
N GLY A 41 -8.73 -18.42 -5.83
CA GLY A 41 -9.43 -19.49 -6.53
C GLY A 41 -8.65 -20.80 -6.55
N VAL A 42 -7.34 -20.72 -6.79
CA VAL A 42 -6.44 -21.89 -6.79
C VAL A 42 -6.18 -22.42 -5.36
N GLN A 43 -6.15 -21.55 -4.35
CA GLN A 43 -6.00 -21.95 -2.95
C GLN A 43 -7.32 -22.41 -2.30
N GLY A 44 -8.47 -22.07 -2.89
CA GLY A 44 -9.81 -22.33 -2.36
C GLY A 44 -10.23 -23.81 -2.29
N GLU A 45 -9.42 -24.72 -2.81
CA GLU A 45 -9.66 -26.17 -2.67
C GLU A 45 -8.99 -26.77 -1.41
N ASN A 46 -8.10 -26.03 -0.71
CA ASN A 46 -7.30 -26.61 0.39
C ASN A 46 -7.34 -25.84 1.73
N GLU A 47 -8.11 -24.77 1.90
CA GLU A 47 -8.13 -24.07 3.19
C GLU A 47 -9.52 -23.51 3.54
N ILE A 48 -10.13 -24.08 4.58
CA ILE A 48 -11.18 -23.43 5.37
C ILE A 48 -10.53 -22.18 5.98
N ASP A 49 -10.86 -21.00 5.45
CA ASP A 49 -10.30 -19.69 5.83
C ASP A 49 -10.71 -19.30 7.26
N VAL A 50 -9.93 -19.74 8.25
CA VAL A 50 -9.91 -19.20 9.61
C VAL A 50 -8.80 -18.15 9.71
N THR A 51 -8.83 -17.11 8.86
CA THR A 51 -8.06 -15.89 9.11
C THR A 51 -9.03 -14.71 9.24
N PRO A 52 -9.20 -14.12 10.45
CA PRO A 52 -10.10 -12.99 10.63
C PRO A 52 -9.62 -11.78 9.79
N PRO A 53 -10.54 -10.93 9.32
CA PRO A 53 -10.22 -9.85 8.42
C PRO A 53 -9.29 -8.84 9.11
N LYS A 54 -8.00 -8.87 8.78
CA LYS A 54 -7.12 -7.72 9.06
C LYS A 54 -7.63 -6.55 8.23
N LYS A 55 -8.31 -5.61 8.90
CA LYS A 55 -8.55 -4.22 8.47
C LYS A 55 -7.36 -3.74 7.63
N ARG A 56 -7.48 -3.77 6.31
CA ARG A 56 -6.52 -3.12 5.42
C ARG A 56 -6.92 -1.66 5.33
N VAL A 57 -6.30 -0.91 6.22
CA VAL A 57 -6.04 0.52 6.19
C VAL A 57 -6.22 1.10 4.78
N GLU A 58 -7.08 2.11 4.70
CA GLU A 58 -7.15 3.12 3.66
C GLU A 58 -5.73 3.52 3.24
N SER A 59 -5.27 3.08 2.07
CA SER A 59 -4.08 3.61 1.44
C SER A 59 -4.49 4.08 0.06
N GLY A 60 -4.90 5.35 0.02
CA GLY A 60 -5.35 6.03 -1.20
C GLY A 60 -5.92 7.43 -0.97
N ALA A 61 -5.53 8.17 0.07
CA ALA A 61 -5.68 9.64 0.18
C ALA A 61 -5.17 10.17 1.54
N ARG A 62 -3.89 10.01 1.86
CA ARG A 62 -3.29 10.79 2.96
C ARG A 62 -1.88 11.24 2.59
N SER A 63 -1.82 12.08 1.56
CA SER A 63 -0.74 13.05 1.42
C SER A 63 -1.07 14.27 2.28
N ALA A 64 -0.05 14.76 2.98
CA ALA A 64 0.03 15.96 3.82
C ALA A 64 -0.29 15.81 5.34
N PRO A 65 0.74 15.86 6.21
CA PRO A 65 0.60 16.10 7.64
C PRO A 65 0.58 17.63 7.88
N ALA A 66 -0.49 18.17 8.43
CA ALA A 66 -0.49 19.54 8.94
C ALA A 66 -1.51 19.71 10.07
N ALA A 67 -0.98 19.96 11.26
CA ALA A 67 -1.58 20.72 12.35
C ALA A 67 -2.95 20.28 12.91
N ASP A 68 -2.92 19.36 13.87
CA ASP A 68 -3.87 19.39 14.99
C ASP A 68 -3.17 18.94 16.27
N ARG A 69 -2.42 19.87 16.87
CA ARG A 69 -1.89 19.79 18.23
C ARG A 69 -1.69 21.21 18.75
N THR A 70 -2.77 21.82 19.22
CA THR A 70 -2.70 22.87 20.24
C THR A 70 -3.65 22.42 21.32
N ARG A 71 -3.16 21.52 22.18
CA ARG A 71 -2.58 21.88 23.48
C ARG A 71 -3.72 22.32 24.42
N ASP A 72 -4.39 21.27 24.87
CA ASP A 72 -5.01 21.10 26.18
C ASP A 72 -4.04 21.59 27.26
N GLU A 73 -4.01 22.90 27.53
CA GLU A 73 -3.22 23.48 28.62
C GLU A 73 -3.69 24.91 28.92
N THR A 74 -4.88 25.05 29.54
CA THR A 74 -5.15 26.17 30.46
C THR A 74 -6.40 25.91 31.31
N ASP A 75 -6.18 26.05 32.62
CA ASP A 75 -7.15 26.46 33.64
C ASP A 75 -8.06 25.41 34.29
N ASP A 76 -7.39 24.48 34.97
CA ASP A 76 -7.81 23.83 36.23
C ASP A 76 -7.89 24.86 37.41
N ALA A 77 -8.46 26.04 37.18
CA ALA A 77 -8.45 27.16 38.13
C ALA A 77 -9.82 27.57 38.70
N ASP A 78 -10.93 26.94 38.30
CA ASP A 78 -12.29 27.39 38.67
C ASP A 78 -13.07 26.36 39.49
N ARG A 79 -12.39 25.61 40.37
CA ARG A 79 -13.00 24.56 41.22
C ARG A 79 -12.87 24.81 42.72
N ARG A 80 -12.70 26.07 43.12
CA ARG A 80 -12.63 26.53 44.51
C ARG A 80 -13.68 27.61 44.76
N ASP A 81 -14.94 27.21 44.76
CA ASP A 81 -16.03 27.84 45.50
C ASP A 81 -16.48 26.89 46.62
#